data_AF-K1QIR5-F1
#
_entry.id   AF-K1QIR5-F1
#
_cell.length_a   1.000
_cell.length_b   1.000
_cell.length_c   1.000
_cell.angle_alpha   90.00
_cell.angle_beta   90.00
_cell.angle_gamma   90.00
#
_symmetry.space_group_name_H-M   'P 1'
#
loop_
_entity.id
_entity.type
_entity.pdbx_description
1 polymer ?
#
loop_
_entity_poly.entity_id
_entity_poly.type
_entity_poly.pdbx_seq_one_letter_code
_entity_poly.pdbx_strand_id
1 'polypeptide(L)'
;MKHPKKTPTDASSNKEIRKSVPEKPLISRGKGSSKDDRVEKKSLEASGPQEVAVPLETKDRRKLNNARRLSRFIDEVRKKYGNDLESKDPKERQRAVALYFIDMFVFRSGWKKKRGDESESAGCCLLRKKHMKLVKNANQKFLVEFNFSGKDAIPYHKVVEVEKIVYLNLKAFQKGKSDEDYVFNLIEANFVNAYLKSIMDGLTSRVFRTYHASQMMEKKLAEFTRADDSESRKIKSFKKANNEVAIILNHKRQVAEKCTKKKEKRKTKDEEFETGLETSILYYIDPRIVVSWCRKWNIPVEKVYSEFQLEKFDWAMSAKADFKF
;
A
#
# COMPACT_ATOMS: atom_id res chain seq x y z
N MET A 1 -26.43 0.85 58.64
CA MET A 1 -26.36 0.00 59.85
C MET A 1 -26.28 -1.47 59.44
N LYS A 2 -25.44 -2.27 60.13
CA LYS A 2 -25.41 -3.75 60.20
C LYS A 2 -25.45 -4.59 58.89
N HIS A 3 -24.27 -5.06 58.48
CA HIS A 3 -24.09 -6.48 58.07
C HIS A 3 -24.11 -7.37 59.34
N PRO A 4 -24.38 -8.70 59.26
CA PRO A 4 -23.31 -9.72 59.08
C PRO A 4 -23.83 -11.01 58.38
N LYS A 5 -23.19 -12.20 58.30
CA LYS A 5 -21.84 -12.76 58.60
C LYS A 5 -21.45 -13.69 57.42
N LYS A 6 -20.15 -13.83 57.08
CA LYS A 6 -19.49 -15.17 56.96
C LYS A 6 -17.95 -15.03 56.89
N THR A 7 -17.26 -15.94 57.57
CA THR A 7 -15.82 -15.96 57.87
C THR A 7 -15.04 -16.88 56.93
N PRO A 8 -13.75 -16.57 56.69
CA PRO A 8 -12.69 -17.56 56.63
C PRO A 8 -11.82 -17.48 57.89
N THR A 9 -11.24 -18.62 58.28
CA THR A 9 -10.40 -18.78 59.48
C THR A 9 -8.93 -18.47 59.23
N ASP A 10 -8.24 -18.21 60.35
CA ASP A 10 -6.80 -18.08 60.59
C ASP A 10 -5.92 -19.19 59.93
N ALA A 11 -4.59 -19.10 59.85
CA ALA A 11 -3.68 -18.34 60.71
C ALA A 11 -2.29 -17.99 60.09
N SER A 12 -1.81 -16.80 60.46
CA SER A 12 -0.49 -16.51 61.07
C SER A 12 0.85 -16.98 60.46
N SER A 13 1.63 -15.96 60.02
CA SER A 13 2.91 -15.49 60.65
C SER A 13 4.20 -16.37 60.57
N ASN A 14 5.44 -15.85 60.65
CA ASN A 14 5.93 -14.47 60.85
C ASN A 14 7.38 -14.28 60.33
N LYS A 15 7.84 -13.02 60.39
CA LYS A 15 9.22 -12.47 60.54
C LYS A 15 10.25 -13.34 61.31
N GLU A 16 11.59 -13.16 61.30
CA GLU A 16 12.52 -12.17 60.71
C GLU A 16 14.00 -12.67 60.75
N ILE A 17 14.84 -12.23 59.79
CA ILE A 17 16.23 -11.70 59.94
C ILE A 17 17.13 -12.19 61.12
N ARG A 18 18.26 -12.90 60.86
CA ARG A 18 19.69 -12.38 60.87
C ARG A 18 20.81 -13.46 60.77
N LYS A 19 21.76 -13.19 59.86
CA LYS A 19 23.23 -13.48 59.83
C LYS A 19 23.86 -14.53 60.78
N SER A 20 24.60 -15.50 60.20
CA SER A 20 26.07 -15.69 60.42
C SER A 20 26.67 -16.72 59.43
N VAL A 21 28.00 -16.73 59.35
CA VAL A 21 28.93 -17.39 58.39
C VAL A 21 30.23 -17.70 59.20
N PRO A 22 31.16 -18.64 58.88
CA PRO A 22 31.32 -19.52 57.70
C PRO A 22 31.52 -21.03 57.99
N GLU A 23 31.62 -21.86 56.94
CA GLU A 23 32.68 -22.90 56.90
C GLU A 23 33.09 -23.32 55.46
N LYS A 24 34.38 -23.61 55.29
CA LYS A 24 35.15 -24.13 54.12
C LYS A 24 36.56 -24.48 54.68
N PRO A 25 37.38 -25.39 54.11
CA PRO A 25 37.56 -25.61 52.66
C PRO A 25 37.96 -27.05 52.20
N LEU A 26 38.16 -27.21 50.88
CA LEU A 26 39.16 -28.06 50.17
C LEU A 26 38.92 -27.88 48.66
N ILE A 27 39.52 -26.92 47.95
CA ILE A 27 40.91 -26.76 47.47
C ILE A 27 41.35 -27.78 46.39
N SER A 28 41.26 -27.36 45.13
CA SER A 28 42.41 -27.22 44.21
C SER A 28 42.00 -26.28 43.06
N ARG A 29 42.57 -25.06 42.96
CA ARG A 29 43.83 -24.68 42.28
C ARG A 29 43.76 -24.87 40.74
N GLY A 30 43.77 -23.81 39.91
CA GLY A 30 43.62 -22.37 40.20
C GLY A 30 44.14 -21.43 39.09
N LYS A 31 43.87 -20.12 39.27
CA LYS A 31 44.48 -18.92 38.62
C LYS A 31 44.35 -18.80 37.07
N GLY A 32 43.94 -17.65 36.51
CA GLY A 32 43.44 -16.42 37.13
C GLY A 32 42.99 -15.35 36.11
N SER A 33 42.04 -14.52 36.54
CA SER A 33 41.96 -13.04 36.43
C SER A 33 42.56 -12.29 35.21
N SER A 34 41.96 -11.22 34.69
CA SER A 34 41.12 -10.22 35.39
C SER A 34 39.98 -9.65 34.54
N LYS A 35 39.08 -8.91 35.20
CA LYS A 35 37.99 -8.12 34.62
C LYS A 35 38.42 -6.69 34.26
N ASP A 36 37.58 -6.10 33.40
CA ASP A 36 37.22 -4.68 33.30
C ASP A 36 38.34 -3.62 33.35
N ASP A 37 38.55 -2.94 32.22
CA ASP A 37 38.80 -1.50 32.28
C ASP A 37 38.19 -0.74 31.09
N ARG A 38 37.56 0.39 31.42
CA ARG A 38 36.82 1.25 30.48
C ARG A 38 37.77 2.32 29.94
N VAL A 39 38.37 2.08 28.77
CA VAL A 39 39.28 3.05 28.14
C VAL A 39 38.61 3.74 26.95
N GLU A 40 38.52 5.07 27.04
CA GLU A 40 38.25 5.94 25.89
C GLU A 40 39.33 5.74 24.82
N LYS A 41 38.96 5.31 23.61
CA LYS A 41 39.85 5.46 22.45
C LYS A 41 39.53 6.76 21.73
N LYS A 42 40.30 7.79 22.07
CA LYS A 42 40.45 8.99 21.25
C LYS A 42 41.03 8.62 19.88
N SER A 43 40.46 9.28 18.87
CA SER A 43 41.05 9.70 17.59
C SER A 43 42.40 9.11 17.19
N LEU A 44 42.39 8.27 16.15
CA LEU A 44 43.46 8.18 15.16
C LEU A 44 42.83 8.45 13.80
N GLU A 45 43.10 9.61 13.22
CA GLU A 45 42.61 9.99 11.91
C GLU A 45 43.38 9.21 10.83
N ALA A 46 42.69 8.29 10.17
CA ALA A 46 43.12 7.72 8.91
C ALA A 46 42.29 8.36 7.80
N SER A 47 42.85 9.35 7.11
CA SER A 47 42.25 10.06 5.98
C SER A 47 42.23 9.21 4.71
N GLY A 48 41.52 8.08 4.75
CA GLY A 48 41.05 7.41 3.55
C GLY A 48 39.97 8.25 2.85
N PRO A 49 39.78 8.09 1.52
CA PRO A 49 38.67 8.74 0.84
C PRO A 49 37.36 8.32 1.49
N GLN A 50 36.54 9.30 1.91
CA GLN A 50 35.19 9.01 2.38
C GLN A 50 34.43 8.34 1.23
N GLU A 51 34.11 7.06 1.39
CA GLU A 51 33.01 6.46 0.62
C GLU A 51 31.77 7.32 0.91
N VAL A 52 31.31 8.06 -0.10
CA VAL A 52 30.08 8.83 -0.02
C VAL A 52 28.96 7.81 0.21
N ALA A 53 28.51 7.71 1.46
CA ALA A 53 27.57 6.70 1.89
C ALA A 53 26.28 6.82 1.07
N VAL A 54 26.14 5.95 0.05
CA VAL A 54 25.01 5.98 -0.88
C VAL A 54 23.74 5.79 -0.05
N PRO A 55 22.83 6.80 0.00
CA PRO A 55 21.70 6.74 0.91
C PRO A 55 20.85 5.50 0.64
N LEU A 56 20.73 4.65 1.67
CA LEU A 56 20.08 3.34 1.57
C LEU A 56 18.69 3.50 0.94
N GLU A 57 18.43 2.79 -0.16
CA GLU A 57 17.22 3.03 -0.95
C GLU A 57 15.95 2.84 -0.10
N THR A 58 15.20 3.92 0.10
CA THR A 58 13.97 3.86 0.92
C THR A 58 12.95 2.92 0.28
N LYS A 59 12.13 2.26 1.10
CA LYS A 59 11.08 1.35 0.63
C LYS A 59 10.11 2.02 -0.36
N ASP A 60 9.88 3.33 -0.21
CA ASP A 60 9.08 4.14 -1.14
C ASP A 60 9.81 4.39 -2.47
N ARG A 61 11.09 4.79 -2.44
CA ARG A 61 11.91 4.96 -3.67
C ARG A 61 12.01 3.66 -4.47
N ARG A 62 12.25 2.53 -3.79
CA ARG A 62 12.29 1.20 -4.42
C ARG A 62 10.97 0.79 -5.06
N LYS A 63 9.84 1.11 -4.41
CA LYS A 63 8.49 0.89 -4.97
C LYS A 63 8.29 1.70 -6.25
N LEU A 64 8.74 2.95 -6.30
CA LEU A 64 8.66 3.81 -7.49
C LEU A 64 9.60 3.35 -8.61
N ASN A 65 10.82 2.90 -8.27
CA ASN A 65 11.73 2.29 -9.24
C ASN A 65 11.20 0.96 -9.80
N ASN A 66 10.57 0.11 -8.99
CA ASN A 66 9.85 -1.08 -9.48
C ASN A 66 8.60 -0.69 -10.29
N ALA A 67 7.94 0.41 -9.93
CA ALA A 67 7.06 1.25 -10.75
C ALA A 67 7.45 1.30 -12.23
N ARG A 68 8.62 1.89 -12.44
CA ARG A 68 9.22 2.11 -13.75
C ARG A 68 9.69 0.82 -14.41
N ARG A 69 10.29 -0.11 -13.66
CA ARG A 69 10.67 -1.43 -14.19
C ARG A 69 9.47 -2.17 -14.76
N LEU A 70 8.31 -2.11 -14.10
CA LEU A 70 7.08 -2.74 -14.58
C LEU A 70 6.65 -2.24 -15.98
N SER A 71 6.96 -1.00 -16.39
CA SER A 71 6.67 -0.54 -17.77
C SER A 71 7.29 -1.41 -18.86
N ARG A 72 8.41 -2.08 -18.57
CA ARG A 72 9.11 -3.00 -19.49
C ARG A 72 8.62 -4.44 -19.42
N PHE A 73 7.90 -4.80 -18.35
CA PHE A 73 7.42 -6.15 -18.09
C PHE A 73 5.89 -6.26 -18.17
N ILE A 74 5.16 -5.15 -18.28
CA ILE A 74 3.68 -5.13 -18.20
C ILE A 74 3.04 -6.00 -19.29
N ASP A 75 3.56 -5.97 -20.51
CA ASP A 75 3.03 -6.77 -21.62
C ASP A 75 3.35 -8.27 -21.45
N GLU A 76 4.47 -8.61 -20.82
CA GLU A 76 4.76 -10.00 -20.43
C GLU A 76 3.78 -10.46 -19.34
N VAL A 77 3.56 -9.64 -18.30
CA VAL A 77 2.59 -9.95 -17.24
C VAL A 77 1.19 -10.14 -17.82
N ARG A 78 0.76 -9.26 -18.73
CA ARG A 78 -0.53 -9.32 -19.42
C ARG A 78 -0.67 -10.57 -20.28
N LYS A 79 0.35 -10.90 -21.06
CA LYS A 79 0.40 -12.14 -21.85
C LYS A 79 0.31 -13.38 -20.95
N LYS A 80 1.07 -13.42 -19.85
CA LYS A 80 1.05 -14.57 -18.94
C LYS A 80 -0.30 -14.73 -18.23
N TYR A 81 -0.83 -13.68 -17.59
CA TYR A 81 -2.15 -13.82 -16.95
C TYR A 81 -3.25 -14.06 -17.99
N GLY A 82 -3.14 -13.50 -19.20
CA GLY A 82 -4.07 -13.73 -20.30
C GLY A 82 -4.18 -15.21 -20.67
N ASN A 83 -3.03 -15.89 -20.85
CA ASN A 83 -2.99 -17.33 -21.04
C ASN A 83 -3.57 -18.10 -19.83
N ASP A 84 -3.24 -17.67 -18.60
CA ASP A 84 -3.71 -18.31 -17.38
C ASP A 84 -5.23 -18.21 -17.18
N LEU A 85 -5.94 -17.29 -17.85
CA LEU A 85 -7.42 -17.24 -17.85
C LEU A 85 -8.04 -18.50 -18.46
N GLU A 86 -7.32 -19.21 -19.34
CA GLU A 86 -7.74 -20.45 -19.99
C GLU A 86 -7.09 -21.71 -19.38
N SER A 87 -6.24 -21.56 -18.34
CA SER A 87 -5.56 -22.69 -17.69
C SER A 87 -6.55 -23.75 -17.20
N LYS A 88 -6.17 -25.03 -17.29
CA LYS A 88 -6.97 -26.15 -16.78
C LYS A 88 -7.09 -26.09 -15.24
N ASP A 89 -6.07 -25.59 -14.54
CA ASP A 89 -6.08 -25.43 -13.08
C ASP A 89 -6.98 -24.25 -12.64
N PRO A 90 -8.06 -24.49 -11.87
CA PRO A 90 -8.91 -23.43 -11.33
C PRO A 90 -8.16 -22.41 -10.46
N LYS A 91 -7.07 -22.80 -9.80
CA LYS A 91 -6.24 -21.92 -8.96
C LYS A 91 -5.49 -20.90 -9.80
N GLU A 92 -5.02 -21.29 -10.97
CA GLU A 92 -4.39 -20.39 -11.94
C GLU A 92 -5.41 -19.44 -12.56
N ARG A 93 -6.58 -19.93 -12.97
CA ARG A 93 -7.66 -19.06 -13.47
C ARG A 93 -8.08 -18.02 -12.41
N GLN A 94 -8.14 -18.40 -11.12
CA GLN A 94 -8.40 -17.45 -10.04
C GLN A 94 -7.28 -16.42 -9.88
N ARG A 95 -6.01 -16.84 -9.94
CA ARG A 95 -4.83 -15.94 -9.94
C ARG A 95 -4.90 -14.95 -11.10
N ALA A 96 -5.21 -15.43 -12.30
CA ALA A 96 -5.30 -14.65 -13.53
C ALA A 96 -6.37 -13.56 -13.44
N VAL A 97 -7.60 -13.91 -13.05
CA VAL A 97 -8.69 -12.94 -12.88
C VAL A 97 -8.39 -11.93 -11.75
N ALA A 98 -7.74 -12.35 -10.66
CA ALA A 98 -7.31 -11.44 -9.61
C ALA A 98 -6.21 -10.45 -10.09
N LEU A 99 -5.29 -10.90 -10.94
CA LEU A 99 -4.30 -10.02 -11.58
C LEU A 99 -4.95 -9.05 -12.56
N TYR A 100 -5.86 -9.53 -13.41
CA TYR A 100 -6.66 -8.70 -14.30
C TYR A 100 -7.39 -7.58 -13.54
N PHE A 101 -7.99 -7.85 -12.38
CA PHE A 101 -8.60 -6.82 -11.52
C PHE A 101 -7.59 -5.84 -10.90
N ILE A 102 -6.39 -6.30 -10.52
CA ILE A 102 -5.33 -5.44 -9.98
C ILE A 102 -4.74 -4.53 -11.06
N ASP A 103 -4.62 -5.00 -12.29
CA ASP A 103 -4.15 -4.22 -13.45
C ASP A 103 -5.26 -3.29 -13.96
N MET A 104 -6.35 -3.85 -14.50
CA MET A 104 -7.38 -3.10 -15.24
C MET A 104 -8.26 -2.21 -14.35
N PHE A 105 -8.53 -2.62 -13.11
CA PHE A 105 -9.37 -1.86 -12.17
C PHE A 105 -8.59 -1.27 -11.01
N VAL A 106 -7.25 -1.39 -11.03
CA VAL A 106 -6.33 -0.77 -10.06
C VAL A 106 -6.63 -1.21 -8.60
N PHE A 107 -7.21 -2.40 -8.43
CA PHE A 107 -7.62 -2.91 -7.12
C PHE A 107 -6.43 -3.13 -6.17
N ARG A 108 -6.64 -2.88 -4.88
CA ARG A 108 -5.70 -3.31 -3.83
C ARG A 108 -5.85 -4.83 -3.64
N SER A 109 -4.77 -5.59 -3.54
CA SER A 109 -4.87 -7.06 -3.41
C SER A 109 -5.65 -7.53 -2.18
N GLY A 110 -5.54 -6.81 -1.06
CA GLY A 110 -6.11 -7.21 0.23
C GLY A 110 -5.28 -8.29 0.92
N TRP A 111 -5.21 -8.26 2.24
CA TRP A 111 -4.62 -9.31 3.07
C TRP A 111 -5.62 -9.66 4.16
N LYS A 112 -5.80 -10.95 4.46
CA LYS A 112 -6.62 -11.37 5.60
C LYS A 112 -6.06 -10.70 6.86
N LYS A 113 -6.90 -9.94 7.56
CA LYS A 113 -6.54 -9.29 8.82
C LYS A 113 -6.37 -10.34 9.92
N LYS A 114 -5.65 -9.99 10.99
CA LYS A 114 -5.53 -10.86 12.18
C LYS A 114 -6.92 -11.00 12.85
N ARG A 115 -7.14 -12.12 13.54
CA ARG A 115 -8.38 -12.38 14.30
C ARG A 115 -8.65 -11.21 15.26
N GLY A 116 -9.86 -10.66 15.24
CA GLY A 116 -10.28 -9.51 16.06
C GLY A 116 -10.31 -8.14 15.36
N ASP A 117 -9.87 -8.04 14.10
CA ASP A 117 -9.96 -6.79 13.32
C ASP A 117 -11.12 -6.90 12.31
N GLU A 118 -12.32 -6.52 12.76
CA GLU A 118 -13.62 -6.76 12.12
C GLU A 118 -13.98 -5.83 10.95
N SER A 119 -13.04 -5.08 10.37
CA SER A 119 -13.40 -4.22 9.24
C SER A 119 -13.81 -5.07 8.02
N GLU A 120 -15.03 -4.87 7.50
CA GLU A 120 -15.52 -5.49 6.25
C GLU A 120 -14.75 -5.03 4.97
N SER A 121 -13.67 -4.26 5.11
CA SER A 121 -12.81 -3.78 4.04
C SER A 121 -12.28 -4.90 3.13
N ALA A 122 -12.91 -5.07 1.97
CA ALA A 122 -12.46 -5.99 0.95
C ALA A 122 -11.30 -5.42 0.12
N GLY A 123 -10.34 -6.30 -0.20
CA GLY A 123 -9.44 -6.14 -1.35
C GLY A 123 -9.69 -7.25 -2.36
N CYS A 124 -9.03 -7.21 -3.52
CA CYS A 124 -9.25 -8.12 -4.64
C CYS A 124 -9.34 -9.60 -4.25
N CYS A 125 -8.34 -10.12 -3.53
CA CYS A 125 -8.28 -11.52 -3.10
C CYS A 125 -9.24 -11.87 -1.94
N LEU A 126 -9.99 -10.89 -1.43
CA LEU A 126 -10.98 -11.02 -0.35
C LEU A 126 -12.41 -10.69 -0.82
N LEU A 127 -12.63 -10.52 -2.13
CA LEU A 127 -13.97 -10.30 -2.66
C LEU A 127 -14.84 -11.54 -2.41
N ARG A 128 -15.95 -11.32 -1.69
CA ARG A 128 -17.03 -12.29 -1.48
C ARG A 128 -18.03 -12.19 -2.63
N LYS A 129 -18.85 -13.23 -2.82
CA LYS A 129 -19.87 -13.24 -3.88
C LYS A 129 -20.80 -12.02 -3.78
N LYS A 130 -21.23 -11.60 -2.58
CA LYS A 130 -22.04 -10.38 -2.38
C LYS A 130 -21.42 -9.08 -2.92
N HIS A 131 -20.09 -9.04 -3.11
CA HIS A 131 -19.38 -7.85 -3.58
C HIS A 131 -19.42 -7.66 -5.10
N MET A 132 -19.97 -8.61 -5.87
CA MET A 132 -20.10 -8.49 -7.31
C MET A 132 -21.37 -9.13 -7.87
N LYS A 133 -21.92 -8.55 -8.93
CA LYS A 133 -23.04 -9.12 -9.70
C LYS A 133 -22.67 -9.21 -11.17
N LEU A 134 -22.93 -10.38 -11.76
CA LEU A 134 -22.77 -10.60 -13.19
C LEU A 134 -24.01 -10.11 -13.92
N VAL A 135 -23.88 -8.99 -14.64
CA VAL A 135 -24.98 -8.35 -15.35
C VAL A 135 -24.98 -8.85 -16.80
N LYS A 136 -26.04 -9.58 -17.18
CA LYS A 136 -26.28 -9.99 -18.55
C LYS A 136 -27.06 -8.87 -19.26
N ASN A 137 -26.48 -8.29 -20.31
CA ASN A 137 -27.15 -7.29 -21.14
C ASN A 137 -27.55 -7.89 -22.51
N ALA A 138 -28.60 -7.36 -23.13
CA ALA A 138 -29.08 -7.76 -24.46
C ALA A 138 -28.00 -7.55 -25.55
N ASN A 139 -27.20 -6.48 -25.40
CA ASN A 139 -26.19 -6.05 -26.38
C ASN A 139 -24.87 -6.87 -26.31
N GLN A 140 -24.92 -8.15 -25.91
CA GLN A 140 -23.80 -9.09 -25.76
C GLN A 140 -22.62 -8.65 -24.85
N LYS A 141 -22.67 -7.47 -24.22
CA LYS A 141 -21.65 -6.98 -23.30
C LYS A 141 -21.57 -7.84 -22.02
N PHE A 142 -20.35 -8.15 -21.61
CA PHE A 142 -20.05 -8.87 -20.38
C PHE A 142 -19.78 -7.87 -19.26
N LEU A 143 -20.82 -7.56 -18.47
CA LEU A 143 -20.78 -6.51 -17.46
C LEU A 143 -20.68 -7.09 -16.05
N VAL A 144 -19.84 -6.49 -15.21
CA VAL A 144 -19.72 -6.81 -13.79
C VAL A 144 -20.00 -5.56 -12.98
N GLU A 145 -21.03 -5.60 -12.14
CA GLU A 145 -21.23 -4.61 -11.09
C GLU A 145 -20.37 -5.02 -9.88
N PHE A 146 -19.54 -4.11 -9.38
CA PHE A 146 -18.86 -4.25 -8.11
C PHE A 146 -19.50 -3.33 -7.08
N ASN A 147 -19.76 -3.83 -5.87
CA ASN A 147 -20.23 -3.06 -4.74
C ASN A 147 -19.59 -3.56 -3.44
N PHE A 148 -18.60 -2.84 -2.91
CA PHE A 148 -17.92 -3.23 -1.66
C PHE A 148 -17.27 -2.04 -0.94
N SER A 149 -17.08 -2.18 0.36
CA SER A 149 -16.25 -1.28 1.16
C SER A 149 -14.77 -1.65 0.99
N GLY A 150 -13.95 -0.74 0.48
CA GLY A 150 -12.50 -0.89 0.36
C GLY A 150 -11.75 -0.60 1.67
N LYS A 151 -10.43 -0.39 1.59
CA LYS A 151 -9.60 0.11 2.72
C LYS A 151 -10.26 1.34 3.34
N ASP A 152 -10.16 1.48 4.67
CA ASP A 152 -10.72 2.61 5.43
C ASP A 152 -12.24 2.76 5.23
N ALA A 153 -12.91 1.63 4.98
CA ALA A 153 -14.32 1.49 4.62
C ALA A 153 -14.82 2.38 3.46
N ILE A 154 -13.91 2.84 2.58
CA ILE A 154 -14.24 3.70 1.43
C ILE A 154 -15.10 2.90 0.43
N PRO A 155 -16.33 3.33 0.09
CA PRO A 155 -17.18 2.59 -0.83
C PRO A 155 -16.59 2.56 -2.25
N TYR A 156 -16.70 1.40 -2.89
CA TYR A 156 -16.43 1.18 -4.29
C TYR A 156 -17.68 0.62 -4.96
N HIS A 157 -18.34 1.46 -5.77
CA HIS A 157 -19.44 1.07 -6.63
C HIS A 157 -19.12 1.46 -8.06
N LYS A 158 -19.05 0.48 -8.97
CA LYS A 158 -18.91 0.68 -10.43
C LYS A 158 -19.48 -0.52 -11.18
N VAL A 159 -20.13 -0.26 -12.31
CA VAL A 159 -20.35 -1.26 -13.36
C VAL A 159 -19.23 -1.12 -14.38
N VAL A 160 -18.57 -2.23 -14.72
CA VAL A 160 -17.47 -2.28 -15.69
C VAL A 160 -17.68 -3.40 -16.69
N GLU A 161 -17.17 -3.19 -17.91
CA GLU A 161 -17.09 -4.22 -18.93
C GLU A 161 -15.83 -5.05 -18.72
N VAL A 162 -15.94 -6.36 -18.88
CA VAL A 162 -14.84 -7.32 -18.78
C VAL A 162 -14.74 -8.16 -20.05
N GLU A 163 -13.60 -8.79 -20.26
CA GLU A 163 -13.48 -9.80 -21.31
C GLU A 163 -14.43 -11.00 -21.07
N LYS A 164 -14.90 -11.61 -22.16
CA LYS A 164 -15.79 -12.79 -22.13
C LYS A 164 -15.25 -13.91 -21.24
N ILE A 165 -13.96 -14.22 -21.35
CA ILE A 165 -13.32 -15.28 -20.58
C ILE A 165 -13.26 -14.95 -19.07
N VAL A 166 -13.04 -13.68 -18.71
CA VAL A 166 -13.09 -13.20 -17.32
C VAL A 166 -14.51 -13.37 -16.76
N TYR A 167 -15.55 -12.97 -17.50
CA TYR A 167 -16.95 -13.15 -17.08
C TYR A 167 -17.34 -14.62 -16.90
N LEU A 168 -16.94 -15.49 -17.83
CA LEU A 168 -17.22 -16.93 -17.75
C LEU A 168 -16.50 -17.57 -16.55
N ASN A 169 -15.25 -17.19 -16.29
CA ASN A 169 -14.51 -17.60 -15.10
C ASN A 169 -15.20 -17.13 -13.81
N LEU A 170 -15.59 -15.86 -13.72
CA LEU A 170 -16.33 -15.34 -12.56
C LEU A 170 -17.66 -16.08 -12.34
N LYS A 171 -18.36 -16.46 -13.42
CA LYS A 171 -19.58 -17.28 -13.34
C LYS A 171 -19.29 -18.67 -12.79
N ALA A 172 -18.20 -19.30 -13.23
CA ALA A 172 -17.75 -20.59 -12.71
C ALA A 172 -17.32 -20.50 -11.23
N PHE A 173 -16.58 -19.46 -10.85
CA PHE A 173 -16.08 -19.25 -9.48
C PHE A 173 -17.20 -18.99 -8.46
N GLN A 174 -18.38 -18.55 -8.90
CA GLN A 174 -19.54 -18.27 -8.04
C GLN A 174 -20.55 -19.42 -8.01
N LYS A 175 -20.39 -20.47 -8.84
CA LYS A 175 -21.32 -21.61 -8.88
C LYS A 175 -21.31 -22.34 -7.53
N GLY A 176 -22.49 -22.53 -6.94
CA GLY A 176 -22.66 -23.24 -5.66
C GLY A 176 -22.23 -22.45 -4.41
N LYS A 177 -21.86 -21.18 -4.54
CA LYS A 177 -21.43 -20.34 -3.41
C LYS A 177 -22.57 -19.53 -2.80
N SER A 178 -22.53 -19.41 -1.47
CA SER A 178 -23.30 -18.42 -0.71
C SER A 178 -22.73 -17.01 -0.91
N ASP A 179 -23.49 -16.00 -0.50
CA ASP A 179 -23.12 -14.59 -0.68
C ASP A 179 -21.91 -14.16 0.18
N GLU A 180 -21.63 -14.90 1.27
CA GLU A 180 -20.49 -14.68 2.15
C GLU A 180 -19.21 -15.42 1.73
N ASP A 181 -19.29 -16.35 0.77
CA ASP A 181 -18.13 -17.09 0.30
C ASP A 181 -17.21 -16.23 -0.57
N TYR A 182 -15.90 -16.42 -0.42
CA TYR A 182 -14.90 -15.78 -1.28
C TYR A 182 -15.05 -16.25 -2.73
N VAL A 183 -15.10 -15.32 -3.68
CA VAL A 183 -15.03 -15.61 -5.12
C VAL A 183 -13.70 -16.30 -5.43
N PHE A 184 -12.61 -15.78 -4.84
CA PHE A 184 -11.25 -16.32 -4.92
C PHE A 184 -10.94 -17.23 -3.73
N ASN A 185 -11.51 -18.44 -3.70
CA ASN A 185 -11.36 -19.37 -2.57
C ASN A 185 -10.10 -20.26 -2.62
N LEU A 186 -9.35 -20.29 -3.73
CA LEU A 186 -8.17 -21.14 -3.93
C LEU A 186 -6.84 -20.39 -3.84
N ILE A 187 -6.89 -19.06 -3.72
CA ILE A 187 -5.71 -18.19 -3.73
C ILE A 187 -5.71 -17.20 -2.57
N GLU A 188 -4.54 -16.67 -2.26
CA GLU A 188 -4.37 -15.53 -1.36
C GLU A 188 -3.41 -14.52 -1.98
N ALA A 189 -3.36 -13.29 -1.45
CA ALA A 189 -2.47 -12.26 -1.98
C ALA A 189 -0.98 -12.66 -1.95
N ASN A 190 -0.55 -13.54 -1.05
CA ASN A 190 0.82 -14.05 -1.05
C ASN A 190 1.11 -14.96 -2.27
N PHE A 191 0.12 -15.77 -2.71
CA PHE A 191 0.24 -16.58 -3.92
C PHE A 191 0.35 -15.70 -5.18
N VAL A 192 -0.47 -14.65 -5.26
CA VAL A 192 -0.40 -13.65 -6.34
C VAL A 192 0.95 -12.93 -6.35
N ASN A 193 1.46 -12.51 -5.18
CA ASN A 193 2.75 -11.82 -5.09
C ASN A 193 3.96 -12.73 -5.38
N ALA A 194 3.90 -14.02 -5.02
CA ALA A 194 4.95 -14.99 -5.37
C ALA A 194 5.08 -15.15 -6.89
N TYR A 195 3.95 -15.30 -7.58
CA TYR A 195 3.90 -15.38 -9.04
C TYR A 195 4.40 -14.08 -9.70
N LEU A 196 3.98 -12.91 -9.22
CA LEU A 196 4.49 -11.62 -9.71
C LEU A 196 6.02 -11.51 -9.55
N LYS A 197 6.57 -11.93 -8.40
CA LYS A 197 8.03 -11.94 -8.17
C LYS A 197 8.76 -12.86 -9.17
N SER A 198 8.16 -13.98 -9.57
CA SER A 198 8.75 -14.88 -10.58
C SER A 198 8.77 -14.32 -12.01
N ILE A 199 8.00 -13.26 -12.30
CA ILE A 199 8.05 -12.54 -13.59
C ILE A 199 9.10 -11.42 -13.52
N MET A 200 9.12 -10.65 -12.43
CA MET A 200 10.06 -9.54 -12.24
C MET A 200 10.44 -9.45 -10.77
N ASP A 201 11.73 -9.55 -10.44
CA ASP A 201 12.16 -9.43 -9.05
C ASP A 201 11.79 -8.07 -8.45
N GLY A 202 11.24 -8.11 -7.23
CA GLY A 202 10.67 -6.95 -6.54
C GLY A 202 9.25 -6.54 -6.99
N LEU A 203 8.63 -7.22 -7.97
CA LEU A 203 7.24 -6.97 -8.36
C LEU A 203 6.26 -7.47 -7.29
N THR A 204 5.26 -6.65 -6.98
CA THR A 204 4.16 -6.99 -6.07
C THR A 204 2.87 -6.32 -6.55
N SER A 205 1.72 -6.77 -6.08
CA SER A 205 0.41 -6.17 -6.37
C SER A 205 0.34 -4.67 -6.05
N ARG A 206 1.15 -4.19 -5.11
CA ARG A 206 1.23 -2.77 -4.73
C ARG A 206 1.86 -1.90 -5.81
N VAL A 207 2.74 -2.47 -6.65
CA VAL A 207 3.48 -1.77 -7.71
C VAL A 207 2.54 -1.32 -8.83
N PHE A 208 1.50 -2.10 -9.17
CA PHE A 208 0.52 -1.77 -10.21
C PHE A 208 -0.20 -0.44 -9.96
N ARG A 209 -0.59 -0.16 -8.70
CA ARG A 209 -1.23 1.12 -8.36
C ARG A 209 -0.30 2.32 -8.56
N THR A 210 0.98 2.14 -8.28
CA THR A 210 2.02 3.17 -8.52
C THR A 210 2.31 3.34 -10.01
N TYR A 211 2.37 2.24 -10.76
CA TYR A 211 2.55 2.22 -12.21
C TYR A 211 1.43 2.98 -12.94
N HIS A 212 0.17 2.61 -12.68
CA HIS A 212 -1.00 3.24 -13.31
C HIS A 212 -1.17 4.71 -12.91
N ALA A 213 -0.93 5.05 -11.64
CA ALA A 213 -0.97 6.44 -11.19
C ALA A 213 0.10 7.30 -11.88
N SER A 214 1.31 6.78 -12.02
CA SER A 214 2.42 7.47 -12.65
C SER A 214 2.21 7.65 -14.17
N GLN A 215 1.82 6.59 -14.89
CA GLN A 215 1.47 6.69 -16.30
C GLN A 215 0.29 7.64 -16.55
N MET A 216 -0.74 7.60 -15.70
CA MET A 216 -1.86 8.52 -15.81
C MET A 216 -1.43 9.97 -15.57
N MET A 217 -0.56 10.22 -14.58
CA MET A 217 -0.05 11.57 -14.33
C MET A 217 0.74 12.10 -15.52
N GLU A 218 1.68 11.33 -16.06
CA GLU A 218 2.47 11.72 -17.24
C GLU A 218 1.56 12.00 -18.45
N LYS A 219 0.61 11.11 -18.73
CA LYS A 219 -0.38 11.28 -19.82
C LYS A 219 -1.23 12.53 -19.62
N LYS A 220 -1.79 12.74 -18.42
CA LYS A 220 -2.70 13.87 -18.16
C LYS A 220 -1.98 15.22 -18.09
N LEU A 221 -0.74 15.26 -17.63
CA LEU A 221 0.10 16.46 -17.77
C LEU A 221 0.36 16.80 -19.24
N ALA A 222 0.63 15.81 -20.09
CA ALA A 222 0.79 16.03 -21.54
C ALA A 222 -0.53 16.45 -22.23
N GLU A 223 -1.68 15.92 -21.79
CA GLU A 223 -3.02 16.25 -22.31
C GLU A 223 -3.50 17.64 -21.89
N PHE A 224 -3.21 18.07 -20.65
CA PHE A 224 -3.78 19.29 -20.06
C PHE A 224 -2.86 20.52 -20.10
N THR A 225 -1.57 20.37 -20.42
CA THR A 225 -0.62 21.51 -20.40
C THR A 225 -0.34 22.00 -21.81
N ARG A 226 -0.68 23.26 -22.10
CA ARG A 226 -0.33 23.89 -23.38
C ARG A 226 0.92 24.76 -23.26
N ALA A 227 1.61 25.00 -24.36
CA ALA A 227 2.84 25.81 -24.35
C ALA A 227 2.56 27.28 -23.99
N ASP A 228 1.50 27.83 -24.58
CA ASP A 228 0.96 29.19 -24.46
C ASP A 228 0.28 29.49 -23.11
N ASP A 229 -0.02 28.49 -22.29
CA ASP A 229 -0.64 28.70 -20.97
C ASP A 229 0.25 29.52 -20.02
N SER A 230 -0.34 30.46 -19.26
CA SER A 230 0.39 31.11 -18.15
C SER A 230 0.78 30.11 -17.05
N GLU A 231 1.78 30.45 -16.23
CA GLU A 231 2.23 29.59 -15.12
C GLU A 231 1.04 29.14 -14.22
N SER A 232 0.16 30.07 -13.86
CA SER A 232 -1.05 29.79 -13.08
C SER A 232 -1.99 28.80 -13.78
N ARG A 233 -2.15 28.90 -15.11
CA ARG A 233 -2.91 27.91 -15.90
C ARG A 233 -2.24 26.54 -15.88
N LYS A 234 -0.93 26.47 -16.08
CA LYS A 234 -0.16 25.21 -16.02
C LYS A 234 -0.29 24.54 -14.65
N ILE A 235 -0.22 25.29 -13.55
CA ILE A 235 -0.45 24.78 -12.17
C ILE A 235 -1.88 24.23 -12.01
N LYS A 236 -2.90 24.88 -12.60
CA LYS A 236 -4.27 24.32 -12.62
C LYS A 236 -4.34 23.01 -13.43
N SER A 237 -3.64 22.90 -14.55
CA SER A 237 -3.54 21.66 -15.33
C SER A 237 -2.86 20.52 -14.54
N PHE A 238 -1.84 20.82 -13.74
CA PHE A 238 -1.24 19.87 -12.80
C PHE A 238 -2.23 19.41 -11.72
N LYS A 239 -2.96 20.33 -11.06
CA LYS A 239 -4.00 19.97 -10.07
C LYS A 239 -5.09 19.10 -10.70
N LYS A 240 -5.50 19.41 -11.95
CA LYS A 240 -6.46 18.62 -12.72
C LYS A 240 -5.92 17.21 -13.05
N ALA A 241 -4.66 17.09 -13.46
CA ALA A 241 -4.02 15.80 -13.74
C ALA A 241 -3.95 14.91 -12.47
N ASN A 242 -3.58 15.48 -11.33
CA ASN A 242 -3.55 14.75 -10.06
C ASN A 242 -4.95 14.30 -9.59
N ASN A 243 -5.99 15.09 -9.89
CA ASN A 243 -7.38 14.70 -9.62
C ASN A 243 -7.82 13.46 -10.41
N GLU A 244 -7.51 13.39 -11.72
CA GLU A 244 -7.78 12.18 -12.53
C GLU A 244 -7.12 10.94 -11.90
N VAL A 245 -5.89 11.07 -11.41
CA VAL A 245 -5.16 10.00 -10.69
C VAL A 245 -5.87 9.62 -9.39
N ALA A 246 -6.30 10.58 -8.56
CA ALA A 246 -7.04 10.31 -7.34
C ALA A 246 -8.37 9.59 -7.60
N ILE A 247 -9.07 9.94 -8.68
CA ILE A 247 -10.33 9.32 -9.12
C ILE A 247 -10.11 7.85 -9.51
N ILE A 248 -9.12 7.52 -10.35
CA ILE A 248 -8.88 6.10 -10.72
C ILE A 248 -8.44 5.24 -9.55
N LEU A 249 -7.69 5.82 -8.61
CA LEU A 249 -7.23 5.13 -7.40
C LEU A 249 -8.36 4.91 -6.37
N ASN A 250 -9.56 5.46 -6.62
CA ASN A 250 -10.67 5.57 -5.67
C ASN A 250 -10.20 6.14 -4.31
N HIS A 251 -9.42 7.23 -4.35
CA HIS A 251 -9.02 7.99 -3.17
C HIS A 251 -10.14 8.97 -2.77
N LYS A 252 -11.30 8.41 -2.42
CA LYS A 252 -12.38 9.12 -1.74
C LYS A 252 -12.23 8.90 -0.24
N ARG A 253 -12.62 9.86 0.61
CA ARG A 253 -12.74 9.62 2.06
C ARG A 253 -14.20 9.31 2.41
N GLN A 254 -14.45 8.54 3.46
CA GLN A 254 -15.79 8.50 4.05
C GLN A 254 -16.11 9.86 4.68
N VAL A 255 -17.24 10.45 4.31
CA VAL A 255 -17.97 11.35 5.21
C VAL A 255 -18.44 10.48 6.38
N ALA A 256 -18.02 10.81 7.60
CA ALA A 256 -18.31 9.99 8.77
C ALA A 256 -19.77 10.15 9.23
N GLU A 257 -20.70 9.41 8.62
CA GLU A 257 -22.14 9.46 8.94
C GLU A 257 -22.52 8.76 10.27
N LYS A 258 -21.56 8.19 11.01
CA LYS A 258 -21.82 7.50 12.29
C LYS A 258 -20.84 7.91 13.39
N CYS A 259 -21.03 9.12 13.94
CA CYS A 259 -20.84 9.33 15.37
C CYS A 259 -21.75 10.44 15.89
N THR A 260 -22.88 10.05 16.49
CA THR A 260 -23.73 10.98 17.24
C THR A 260 -23.04 11.38 18.54
N LYS A 261 -22.99 12.70 18.79
CA LYS A 261 -22.57 13.40 20.03
C LYS A 261 -21.07 13.76 20.16
N LYS A 262 -20.85 15.08 20.36
CA LYS A 262 -19.64 15.84 20.75
C LYS A 262 -18.55 16.12 19.68
N LYS A 263 -18.65 17.33 19.12
CA LYS A 263 -17.56 18.24 18.70
C LYS A 263 -16.31 17.61 18.03
N GLU A 264 -16.47 17.10 16.82
CA GLU A 264 -15.37 17.05 15.85
C GLU A 264 -15.72 17.87 14.60
N LYS A 265 -14.72 18.56 14.04
CA LYS A 265 -14.91 19.48 12.91
C LYS A 265 -15.38 18.69 11.68
N ARG A 266 -16.55 19.04 11.14
CA ARG A 266 -16.94 18.63 9.79
C ARG A 266 -15.90 19.20 8.83
N LYS A 267 -15.07 18.33 8.23
CA LYS A 267 -14.21 18.73 7.12
C LYS A 267 -15.09 19.17 5.95
N THR A 268 -14.70 20.23 5.25
CA THR A 268 -15.43 20.66 4.05
C THR A 268 -15.14 19.70 2.90
N LYS A 269 -16.00 19.70 1.87
CA LYS A 269 -15.75 18.92 0.64
C LYS A 269 -14.41 19.28 -0.01
N ASP A 270 -13.97 20.51 0.17
CA ASP A 270 -12.71 21.02 -0.36
C ASP A 270 -11.49 20.43 0.40
N GLU A 271 -11.53 20.41 1.74
CA GLU A 271 -10.51 19.72 2.55
C GLU A 271 -10.44 18.21 2.23
N GLU A 272 -11.60 17.56 2.01
CA GLU A 272 -11.66 16.15 1.64
C GLU A 272 -11.01 15.88 0.27
N PHE A 273 -11.30 16.75 -0.70
CA PHE A 273 -10.71 16.73 -2.04
C PHE A 273 -9.19 16.89 -1.98
N GLU A 274 -8.70 17.88 -1.23
CA GLU A 274 -7.26 18.14 -1.06
C GLU A 274 -6.51 16.94 -0.45
N THR A 275 -7.04 16.29 0.60
CA THR A 275 -6.36 15.10 1.17
C THR A 275 -6.27 13.90 0.21
N GLY A 276 -7.19 13.78 -0.74
CA GLY A 276 -7.14 12.77 -1.81
C GLY A 276 -6.03 13.05 -2.84
N LEU A 277 -5.83 14.34 -3.17
CA LEU A 277 -4.75 14.84 -4.02
C LEU A 277 -3.38 14.67 -3.34
N GLU A 278 -3.26 14.96 -2.05
CA GLU A 278 -2.04 14.73 -1.27
C GLU A 278 -1.67 13.24 -1.22
N THR A 279 -2.65 12.36 -1.00
CA THR A 279 -2.39 10.92 -0.87
C THR A 279 -1.91 10.29 -2.19
N SER A 280 -2.45 10.74 -3.32
CA SER A 280 -2.06 10.24 -4.65
C SER A 280 -0.64 10.68 -5.00
N ILE A 281 -0.33 11.96 -4.85
CA ILE A 281 1.00 12.51 -5.17
C ILE A 281 2.11 12.02 -4.22
N LEU A 282 1.83 11.89 -2.92
CA LEU A 282 2.85 11.56 -1.91
C LEU A 282 3.31 10.09 -1.93
N TYR A 283 2.49 9.19 -2.49
CA TYR A 283 2.69 7.74 -2.38
C TYR A 283 2.56 6.93 -3.68
N TYR A 284 1.92 7.44 -4.74
CA TYR A 284 1.61 6.64 -5.93
C TYR A 284 2.17 7.21 -7.24
N ILE A 285 2.46 8.52 -7.31
CA ILE A 285 3.06 9.16 -8.49
C ILE A 285 4.58 9.18 -8.33
N ASP A 286 5.31 8.87 -9.41
CA ASP A 286 6.77 9.07 -9.46
C ASP A 286 7.11 10.56 -9.52
N PRO A 287 7.80 11.12 -8.50
CA PRO A 287 8.05 12.56 -8.42
C PRO A 287 8.90 13.09 -9.57
N ARG A 288 9.70 12.23 -10.22
CA ARG A 288 10.51 12.60 -11.39
C ARG A 288 9.65 13.06 -12.57
N ILE A 289 8.41 12.60 -12.68
CA ILE A 289 7.44 13.06 -13.69
C ILE A 289 7.10 14.53 -13.46
N VAL A 290 6.79 14.89 -12.20
CA VAL A 290 6.41 16.25 -11.82
C VAL A 290 7.62 17.19 -11.92
N VAL A 291 8.78 16.78 -11.42
CA VAL A 291 10.04 17.55 -11.53
C VAL A 291 10.41 17.80 -13.00
N SER A 292 10.30 16.78 -13.86
CA SER A 292 10.53 16.91 -15.30
C SER A 292 9.56 17.90 -15.96
N TRP A 293 8.28 17.81 -15.62
CA TRP A 293 7.26 18.74 -16.12
C TRP A 293 7.49 20.18 -15.64
N CYS A 294 7.84 20.37 -14.36
CA CYS A 294 8.21 21.67 -13.79
C CYS A 294 9.41 22.28 -14.54
N ARG A 295 10.49 21.52 -14.72
CA ARG A 295 11.67 21.95 -15.47
C ARG A 295 11.35 22.26 -16.94
N LYS A 296 10.55 21.42 -17.61
CA LYS A 296 10.14 21.62 -19.00
C LYS A 296 9.36 22.92 -19.22
N TRP A 297 8.58 23.35 -18.24
CA TRP A 297 7.71 24.53 -18.34
C TRP A 297 8.18 25.73 -17.51
N ASN A 298 9.39 25.67 -16.95
CA ASN A 298 9.97 26.69 -16.08
C ASN A 298 9.07 27.08 -14.88
N ILE A 299 8.47 26.07 -14.23
CA ILE A 299 7.60 26.24 -13.06
C ILE A 299 8.40 25.86 -11.80
N PRO A 300 8.53 26.75 -10.79
CA PRO A 300 9.13 26.43 -9.50
C PRO A 300 8.46 25.21 -8.85
N VAL A 301 9.24 24.25 -8.36
CA VAL A 301 8.71 22.99 -7.79
C VAL A 301 7.95 23.22 -6.48
N GLU A 302 8.27 24.29 -5.78
CA GLU A 302 7.63 24.80 -4.56
C GLU A 302 6.17 25.24 -4.80
N LYS A 303 5.77 25.48 -6.06
CA LYS A 303 4.38 25.79 -6.43
C LYS A 303 3.51 24.55 -6.65
N VAL A 304 4.10 23.35 -6.66
CA VAL A 304 3.40 22.07 -6.83
C VAL A 304 3.62 21.08 -5.70
N TYR A 305 4.72 21.22 -4.95
CA TYR A 305 5.06 20.41 -3.78
C TYR A 305 5.10 21.26 -2.50
N SER A 306 4.58 20.71 -1.41
CA SER A 306 4.81 21.24 -0.07
C SER A 306 6.25 21.00 0.40
N GLU A 307 6.71 21.74 1.41
CA GLU A 307 8.05 21.60 2.00
C GLU A 307 8.40 20.15 2.36
N PHE A 308 7.50 19.43 3.03
CA PHE A 308 7.65 18.01 3.34
C PHE A 308 7.75 17.11 2.09
N GLN A 309 7.05 17.46 1.01
CA GLN A 309 7.15 16.73 -0.26
C GLN A 309 8.49 17.00 -0.95
N LEU A 310 9.02 18.22 -0.87
CA LEU A 310 10.35 18.56 -1.38
C LEU A 310 11.43 17.77 -0.65
N GLU A 311 11.41 17.76 0.69
CA GLU A 311 12.33 16.95 1.51
C GLU A 311 12.24 15.46 1.16
N LYS A 312 11.03 14.89 1.12
CA LYS A 312 10.83 13.46 0.79
C LYS A 312 11.28 13.09 -0.63
N PHE A 313 11.22 14.04 -1.57
CA PHE A 313 11.48 13.82 -2.99
C PHE A 313 12.79 14.44 -3.48
N ASP A 314 13.68 14.89 -2.59
CA ASP A 314 15.02 15.41 -2.91
C ASP A 314 15.77 14.53 -3.93
N TRP A 315 15.81 13.22 -3.71
CA TRP A 315 16.41 12.22 -4.61
C TRP A 315 15.89 12.21 -6.06
N ALA A 316 14.76 12.86 -6.32
CA ALA A 316 14.13 13.01 -7.64
C ALA A 316 14.29 14.41 -8.24
N MET A 317 14.73 15.42 -7.48
CA MET A 317 14.86 16.82 -7.92
C MET A 317 15.88 17.00 -9.04
N SER A 318 16.80 16.06 -9.22
CA SER A 318 17.78 16.02 -10.30
C SER A 318 17.21 15.57 -11.66
N ALA A 319 15.96 15.07 -11.74
CA ALA A 319 15.37 14.52 -12.96
C ALA A 319 15.35 15.53 -14.13
N LYS A 320 15.87 15.13 -15.30
CA LYS A 320 15.93 15.97 -16.49
C LYS A 320 14.53 16.28 -17.06
N ALA A 321 14.41 17.36 -17.83
CA ALA A 321 13.14 17.82 -18.45
C ALA A 321 12.60 16.91 -19.57
N ASP A 322 13.41 15.97 -20.05
CA ASP A 322 13.09 14.94 -21.03
C ASP A 322 12.77 13.58 -20.38
N PHE A 323 12.75 13.48 -19.05
CA PHE A 323 12.46 12.24 -18.33
C PHE A 323 11.12 11.64 -18.76
N LYS A 324 11.14 10.32 -18.96
CA LYS A 324 9.98 9.45 -19.20
C LYS A 324 9.90 8.36 -18.14
N PHE A 325 8.67 8.06 -17.72
CA PHE A 325 8.38 7.09 -16.66
C PHE A 325 8.75 5.65 -17.06
#